data_AF-A0A2J4ZJS1-F1
#
_entry.id   AF-A0A2J4ZJS1-F1
#
_cell.length_a   1.000
_cell.length_b   1.000
_cell.length_c   1.000
_cell.angle_alpha   90.00
_cell.angle_beta   90.00
_cell.angle_gamma   90.00
#
_symmetry.space_group_name_H-M   'P 1'
#
loop_
_entity.id
_entity.type
_entity.pdbx_description
1 polymer ?
#
loop_
_entity_poly.entity_id
_entity_poly.type
_entity_poly.pdbx_seq_one_letter_code
_entity_poly.pdbx_strand_id
1 'polypeptide(L)'
;MMTVIEPPSVLSSPQRRSQVLLMFYLPGQSVTPEWLGNLTQVDEDTARQDIAETGREIQRYHRLTLASQADGSYRMEGAALDQRLCLLHGLRRGLRLCPHFVSHHFTPALKTQLKQQGIARTLYDDTNLQALVNRCSRALNRQFDCRDVHFLRLYLQYCLLQHHLGQSPTFTHEQQRWAQAAAEFSLAEEIVRHWQRRVAATPHAGEQLFLALLFMLLKTPDPIRDGHQHDRRLHLAISGLIHRFQNLAGRPFSDEQGLSDQLY
;
A
#
# COMPACT_ATOMS: atom_id res chain seq x y z
N MET A 1 -10.25 -46.80 3.81
CA MET A 1 -9.34 -45.65 3.66
C MET A 1 -9.78 -44.59 4.67
N MET A 2 -8.98 -44.32 5.69
CA MET A 2 -9.23 -43.21 6.61
C MET A 2 -8.84 -41.92 5.90
N THR A 3 -9.80 -41.04 5.64
CA THR A 3 -9.53 -39.63 5.32
C THR A 3 -8.94 -39.01 6.58
N VAL A 4 -7.62 -38.83 6.60
CA VAL A 4 -6.94 -38.01 7.60
C VAL A 4 -7.42 -36.58 7.35
N ILE A 5 -8.36 -36.13 8.17
CA ILE A 5 -8.78 -34.73 8.20
C ILE A 5 -7.61 -33.98 8.81
N GLU A 6 -6.83 -33.28 7.99
CA GLU A 6 -5.84 -32.34 8.49
C GLU A 6 -6.54 -31.33 9.42
N PRO A 7 -5.91 -30.98 10.55
CA PRO A 7 -6.55 -30.09 11.52
C PRO A 7 -6.92 -28.76 10.84
N PRO A 8 -8.07 -28.17 11.18
CA PRO A 8 -8.47 -26.89 10.61
C PRO A 8 -7.42 -25.84 10.95
N SER A 9 -7.07 -25.00 9.97
CA SER A 9 -6.17 -23.89 10.19
C SER A 9 -6.64 -23.01 11.36
N VAL A 10 -5.69 -22.63 12.21
CA VAL A 10 -5.91 -21.68 13.30
C VAL A 10 -6.29 -20.29 12.76
N LEU A 11 -6.02 -20.02 11.48
CA LEU A 11 -6.28 -18.75 10.81
C LEU A 11 -7.66 -18.74 10.14
N SER A 12 -8.41 -17.65 10.37
CA SER A 12 -9.63 -17.36 9.61
C SER A 12 -9.33 -17.11 8.13
N SER A 13 -10.29 -17.37 7.23
CA SER A 13 -10.11 -17.15 5.78
C SER A 13 -9.64 -15.72 5.45
N PRO A 14 -10.15 -14.64 6.06
CA PRO A 14 -9.62 -13.29 5.83
C PRO A 14 -8.15 -13.11 6.22
N GLN A 15 -7.67 -13.81 7.25
CA GLN A 15 -6.27 -13.80 7.67
C GLN A 15 -5.41 -14.57 6.67
N ARG A 16 -5.82 -15.77 6.25
CA ARG A 16 -5.09 -16.56 5.25
C ARG A 16 -4.96 -15.82 3.94
N ARG A 17 -6.05 -15.28 3.38
CA ARG A 17 -6.01 -14.44 2.17
C ARG A 17 -5.13 -13.20 2.32
N SER A 18 -5.09 -12.61 3.52
CA SER A 18 -4.18 -11.48 3.78
C SER A 18 -2.71 -11.90 3.78
N GLN A 19 -2.38 -13.10 4.27
CA GLN A 19 -1.03 -13.65 4.20
C GLN A 19 -0.66 -14.01 2.76
N VAL A 20 -1.54 -14.73 2.05
CA VAL A 20 -1.37 -15.09 0.63
C VAL A 20 -1.03 -13.85 -0.20
N LEU A 21 -1.78 -12.76 -0.03
CA LEU A 21 -1.51 -11.51 -0.73
C LEU A 21 -0.09 -10.99 -0.45
N LEU A 22 0.31 -10.92 0.82
CA LEU A 22 1.63 -10.41 1.21
C LEU A 22 2.79 -11.32 0.77
N MET A 23 2.53 -12.62 0.62
CA MET A 23 3.51 -13.60 0.13
C MET A 23 3.96 -13.29 -1.30
N PHE A 24 3.06 -12.80 -2.16
CA PHE A 24 3.41 -12.34 -3.52
C PHE A 24 4.34 -11.12 -3.54
N TYR A 25 4.49 -10.43 -2.40
CA TYR A 25 5.38 -9.28 -2.25
C TYR A 25 6.66 -9.61 -1.46
N LEU A 26 6.85 -10.87 -1.03
CA LEU A 26 8.12 -11.29 -0.42
C LEU A 26 9.22 -11.31 -1.49
N PRO A 27 10.33 -10.59 -1.28
CA PRO A 27 11.40 -10.60 -2.26
C PRO A 27 12.07 -11.97 -2.35
N GLY A 28 12.34 -12.42 -3.58
CA GLY A 28 13.14 -13.62 -3.85
C GLY A 28 12.44 -14.95 -3.56
N GLN A 29 11.12 -14.97 -3.38
CA GLN A 29 10.35 -16.20 -3.16
C GLN A 29 9.28 -16.39 -4.22
N SER A 30 9.21 -17.61 -4.77
CA SER A 30 8.11 -18.05 -5.63
C SER A 30 6.96 -18.56 -4.76
N VAL A 31 5.73 -18.15 -5.06
CA VAL A 31 4.55 -18.57 -4.28
C VAL A 31 4.05 -19.91 -4.81
N THR A 32 4.16 -20.98 -4.03
CA THR A 32 3.58 -22.30 -4.36
C THR A 32 2.46 -22.67 -3.39
N PRO A 33 1.47 -23.50 -3.80
CA PRO A 33 0.44 -24.02 -2.90
C PRO A 33 1.02 -24.76 -1.69
N GLU A 34 2.13 -25.49 -1.86
CA GLU A 34 2.78 -26.24 -0.79
C GLU A 34 3.37 -25.30 0.27
N TRP A 35 4.05 -24.24 -0.17
CA TRP A 35 4.61 -23.24 0.73
C TRP A 35 3.51 -22.49 1.50
N LEU A 36 2.38 -22.22 0.83
CA LEU A 36 1.18 -21.68 1.43
C LEU A 36 0.55 -22.61 2.48
N GLY A 37 0.35 -23.88 2.13
CA GLY A 37 -0.21 -24.89 3.03
C GLY A 37 0.63 -25.05 4.29
N ASN A 38 1.95 -25.12 4.14
CA ASN A 38 2.89 -25.20 5.27
C ASN A 38 2.83 -23.98 6.19
N LEU A 39 2.72 -22.78 5.62
CA LEU A 39 2.69 -21.54 6.40
C LEU A 39 1.33 -21.33 7.10
N THR A 40 0.24 -21.64 6.42
CA THR A 40 -1.13 -21.39 6.90
C THR A 40 -1.76 -22.59 7.59
N GLN A 41 -1.08 -23.74 7.61
CA GLN A 41 -1.55 -25.03 8.15
C GLN A 41 -2.90 -25.43 7.54
N VAL A 42 -2.98 -25.40 6.22
CA VAL A 42 -4.14 -25.89 5.45
C VAL A 42 -3.69 -26.92 4.43
N ASP A 43 -4.64 -27.75 4.01
CA ASP A 43 -4.48 -28.68 2.90
C ASP A 43 -4.30 -27.92 1.57
N GLU A 44 -3.79 -28.65 0.56
CA GLU A 44 -3.47 -28.08 -0.74
C GLU A 44 -4.69 -27.50 -1.48
N ASP A 45 -5.88 -28.11 -1.35
CA ASP A 45 -7.10 -27.64 -2.01
C ASP A 45 -7.53 -26.30 -1.41
N THR A 46 -7.50 -26.17 -0.09
CA THR A 46 -7.77 -24.91 0.60
C THR A 46 -6.73 -23.84 0.22
N ALA A 47 -5.44 -24.19 0.14
CA ALA A 47 -4.40 -23.25 -0.29
C ALA A 47 -4.64 -22.74 -1.73
N ARG A 48 -4.99 -23.63 -2.66
CA ARG A 48 -5.35 -23.29 -4.04
C ARG A 48 -6.60 -22.41 -4.10
N GLN A 49 -7.59 -22.68 -3.25
CA GLN A 49 -8.78 -21.83 -3.14
C GLN A 49 -8.43 -20.43 -2.62
N ASP A 50 -7.61 -20.31 -1.58
CA ASP A 50 -7.17 -19.02 -1.04
C ASP A 50 -6.39 -18.19 -2.08
N ILE A 51 -5.55 -18.85 -2.92
CA ILE A 51 -4.89 -18.21 -4.07
C ILE A 51 -5.92 -17.71 -5.08
N ALA A 52 -6.87 -18.56 -5.48
CA ALA A 52 -7.88 -18.20 -6.48
C ALA A 52 -8.77 -17.04 -6.01
N GLU A 53 -9.17 -17.03 -4.74
CA GLU A 53 -9.95 -15.94 -4.16
C GLU A 53 -9.14 -14.64 -4.07
N THR A 54 -7.87 -14.73 -3.66
CA THR A 54 -6.95 -13.57 -3.66
C THR A 54 -6.76 -13.03 -5.07
N GLY A 55 -6.62 -13.90 -6.08
CA GLY A 55 -6.52 -13.54 -7.49
C GLY A 55 -7.74 -12.76 -7.98
N ARG A 56 -8.95 -13.23 -7.66
CA ARG A 56 -10.19 -12.51 -8.00
C ARG A 56 -10.28 -11.14 -7.31
N GLU A 57 -9.86 -11.05 -6.04
CA GLU A 57 -9.83 -9.80 -5.28
C GLU A 57 -8.93 -8.76 -5.96
N ILE A 58 -7.67 -9.12 -6.25
CA ILE A 58 -6.70 -8.18 -6.84
C ILE A 58 -7.03 -7.84 -8.30
N GLN A 59 -7.63 -8.75 -9.06
CA GLN A 59 -8.07 -8.47 -10.42
C GLN A 59 -9.17 -7.41 -10.42
N ARG A 60 -10.14 -7.53 -9.51
CA ARG A 60 -11.28 -6.63 -9.40
C ARG A 60 -10.88 -5.22 -8.96
N TYR A 61 -10.02 -5.11 -7.94
CA TYR A 61 -9.72 -3.82 -7.30
C TYR A 61 -8.43 -3.17 -7.78
N HIS A 62 -7.49 -3.95 -8.33
CA HIS A 62 -6.16 -3.47 -8.69
C HIS A 62 -5.73 -3.83 -10.12
N ARG A 63 -6.59 -4.49 -10.92
CA ARG A 63 -6.24 -4.88 -12.31
C ARG A 63 -4.98 -5.77 -12.39
N LEU A 64 -4.72 -6.53 -11.33
CA LEU A 64 -3.61 -7.47 -11.26
C LEU A 64 -4.09 -8.89 -11.54
N THR A 65 -3.24 -9.74 -12.09
CA THR A 65 -3.55 -11.14 -12.35
C THR A 65 -2.55 -12.06 -11.67
N LEU A 66 -3.00 -13.23 -11.23
CA LEU A 66 -2.11 -14.30 -10.76
C LEU A 66 -1.97 -15.33 -11.87
N ALA A 67 -0.77 -15.45 -12.43
CA ALA A 67 -0.44 -16.40 -13.47
C ALA A 67 0.28 -17.63 -12.89
N SER A 68 -0.23 -18.82 -13.17
CA SER A 68 0.45 -20.07 -12.84
C SER A 68 1.59 -20.32 -13.82
N GLN A 69 2.74 -20.74 -13.30
CA GLN A 69 3.95 -21.05 -14.03
C GLN A 69 4.07 -22.57 -14.23
N ALA A 70 4.92 -23.00 -15.17
CA ALA A 70 5.14 -24.41 -15.47
C ALA A 70 5.74 -25.22 -14.31
N ASP A 71 6.43 -24.54 -13.37
CA ASP A 71 6.99 -25.13 -12.15
C ASP A 71 5.97 -25.24 -11.01
N GLY A 72 4.69 -24.90 -11.25
CA GLY A 72 3.63 -24.94 -10.23
C GLY A 72 3.57 -23.70 -9.34
N SER A 73 4.47 -22.73 -9.53
CA SER A 73 4.43 -21.46 -8.81
C SER A 73 3.41 -20.49 -9.40
N TYR A 74 3.05 -19.48 -8.63
CA TYR A 74 2.20 -18.37 -9.04
C TYR A 74 3.00 -17.08 -9.03
N ARG A 75 2.76 -16.24 -10.03
CA ARG A 75 3.35 -14.91 -10.15
C ARG A 75 2.26 -13.86 -10.29
N MET A 76 2.46 -12.72 -9.64
CA MET A 76 1.63 -11.54 -9.82
C MET A 76 2.08 -10.75 -11.04
N GLU A 77 1.13 -10.41 -11.91
CA GLU A 77 1.33 -9.66 -13.14
C GLU A 77 0.46 -8.40 -13.15
N GLY A 78 0.96 -7.36 -13.83
CA GLY A 78 0.31 -6.05 -13.92
C GLY A 78 1.30 -4.90 -13.75
N ALA A 79 0.81 -3.67 -13.89
CA ALA A 79 1.67 -2.49 -13.81
C ALA A 79 2.27 -2.30 -12.41
N ALA A 80 3.49 -1.77 -12.32
CA ALA A 80 4.15 -1.52 -11.04
C ALA A 80 3.34 -0.55 -10.14
N LEU A 81 2.62 0.41 -10.73
CA LEU A 81 1.72 1.29 -9.98
C LEU A 81 0.59 0.51 -9.31
N ASP A 82 -0.06 -0.39 -10.05
CA ASP A 82 -1.16 -1.21 -9.55
C ASP A 82 -0.69 -2.17 -8.43
N GLN A 83 0.49 -2.77 -8.60
CA GLN A 83 1.13 -3.59 -7.56
C GLN A 83 1.39 -2.79 -6.28
N ARG A 84 1.92 -1.57 -6.41
CA ARG A 84 2.13 -0.72 -5.23
C ARG A 84 0.82 -0.35 -4.53
N LEU A 85 -0.21 0.06 -5.28
CA LEU A 85 -1.52 0.35 -4.69
C LEU A 85 -2.12 -0.87 -4.01
N CYS A 86 -2.00 -2.05 -4.62
CA CYS A 86 -2.44 -3.31 -4.02
C CYS A 86 -1.70 -3.62 -2.71
N LEU A 87 -0.37 -3.48 -2.68
CA LEU A 87 0.40 -3.66 -1.44
C LEU A 87 0.05 -2.61 -0.38
N LEU A 88 -0.26 -1.37 -0.76
CA LEU A 88 -0.65 -0.32 0.20
C LEU A 88 -1.86 -0.79 1.01
N HIS A 89 -2.90 -1.26 0.33
CA HIS A 89 -4.10 -1.81 1.00
C HIS A 89 -3.79 -3.14 1.71
N GLY A 90 -3.05 -4.03 1.04
CA GLY A 90 -2.70 -5.35 1.56
C GLY A 90 -1.87 -5.31 2.84
N LEU A 91 -0.88 -4.43 2.92
CA LEU A 91 -0.01 -4.30 4.09
C LEU A 91 -0.73 -3.63 5.26
N ARG A 92 -1.56 -2.59 5.03
CA ARG A 92 -2.40 -2.02 6.10
C ARG A 92 -3.36 -3.07 6.65
N ARG A 93 -3.98 -3.88 5.78
CA ARG A 93 -4.82 -5.02 6.17
C ARG A 93 -4.02 -6.07 6.94
N GLY A 94 -2.83 -6.43 6.46
CA GLY A 94 -1.97 -7.44 7.08
C GLY A 94 -1.44 -7.06 8.46
N LEU A 95 -1.08 -5.79 8.67
CA LEU A 95 -0.71 -5.27 9.98
C LEU A 95 -1.84 -5.38 11.01
N ARG A 96 -3.10 -5.40 10.56
CA ARG A 96 -4.28 -5.60 11.42
C ARG A 96 -4.63 -7.08 11.61
N LEU A 97 -4.63 -7.87 10.54
CA LEU A 97 -5.18 -9.23 10.54
C LEU A 97 -4.12 -10.31 10.83
N CYS A 98 -2.88 -10.11 10.38
CA CYS A 98 -1.79 -11.07 10.51
C CYS A 98 -0.47 -10.39 10.92
N PRO A 99 -0.42 -9.66 12.06
CA PRO A 99 0.77 -8.92 12.48
C PRO A 99 1.99 -9.83 12.67
N HIS A 100 1.80 -11.07 13.15
CA HIS A 100 2.88 -12.05 13.28
C HIS A 100 3.54 -12.40 11.93
N PHE A 101 2.75 -12.53 10.86
CA PHE A 101 3.31 -12.77 9.53
C PHE A 101 4.16 -11.58 9.08
N VAL A 102 3.69 -10.36 9.32
CA VAL A 102 4.43 -9.14 8.95
C VAL A 102 5.73 -9.02 9.74
N SER A 103 5.72 -9.31 11.05
CA SER A 103 6.91 -9.18 11.90
C SER A 103 7.93 -10.30 11.70
N HIS A 104 7.49 -11.54 11.50
CA HIS A 104 8.36 -12.71 11.46
C HIS A 104 8.76 -13.16 10.04
N HIS A 105 8.00 -12.79 9.00
CA HIS A 105 8.29 -13.20 7.62
C HIS A 105 8.52 -11.99 6.72
N PHE A 106 7.56 -11.06 6.62
CA PHE A 106 7.64 -9.95 5.67
C PHE A 106 8.79 -8.98 5.96
N THR A 107 8.87 -8.50 7.20
CA THR A 107 9.90 -7.53 7.60
C THR A 107 11.32 -8.11 7.51
N PRO A 108 11.60 -9.33 8.01
CA PRO A 108 12.93 -9.93 7.88
C PRO A 108 13.32 -10.21 6.43
N ALA A 109 12.40 -10.71 5.59
CA ALA A 109 12.66 -10.94 4.18
C ALA A 109 13.03 -9.64 3.44
N LEU A 110 12.27 -8.58 3.67
CA LEU A 110 12.54 -7.26 3.08
C LEU A 110 13.91 -6.71 3.50
N LYS A 111 14.23 -6.74 4.81
CA LYS A 111 15.53 -6.27 5.33
C LYS A 111 16.70 -7.12 4.81
N THR A 112 16.50 -8.43 4.67
CA THR A 112 17.50 -9.35 4.12
C THR A 112 17.77 -9.03 2.66
N GLN A 113 16.73 -8.82 1.86
CA GLN A 113 16.90 -8.47 0.46
C GLN A 113 17.58 -7.11 0.29
N LEU A 114 17.18 -6.08 1.05
CA LEU A 114 17.83 -4.77 1.02
C LEU A 114 19.34 -4.89 1.28
N LYS A 115 19.73 -5.73 2.26
CA LYS A 115 21.14 -6.01 2.56
C LYS A 115 21.84 -6.73 1.41
N GLN A 116 21.21 -7.75 0.82
CA GLN A 116 21.78 -8.52 -0.29
C GLN A 116 21.99 -7.67 -1.55
N GLN A 117 21.13 -6.69 -1.79
CA GLN A 117 21.27 -5.71 -2.88
C GLN A 117 22.31 -4.62 -2.59
N GLY A 118 23.01 -4.67 -1.44
CA GLY A 118 24.05 -3.70 -1.10
C GLY A 118 23.54 -2.29 -0.82
N ILE A 119 22.25 -2.12 -0.55
CA ILE A 119 21.67 -0.81 -0.24
C ILE A 119 22.22 -0.32 1.10
N ALA A 120 22.57 0.97 1.19
CA ALA A 120 23.14 1.54 2.40
C ALA A 120 22.15 1.43 3.59
N ARG A 121 22.59 0.81 4.70
CA ARG A 121 21.77 0.59 5.90
C ARG A 121 21.13 1.87 6.44
N THR A 122 21.81 3.00 6.30
CA THR A 122 21.33 4.33 6.72
C THR A 122 20.06 4.80 6.01
N LEU A 123 19.65 4.14 4.93
CA LEU A 123 18.40 4.39 4.21
C LEU A 123 17.21 3.59 4.76
N TYR A 124 17.46 2.49 5.49
CA TYR A 124 16.42 1.55 5.89
C TYR A 124 16.48 1.07 7.35
N ASP A 125 17.43 1.56 8.15
CA ASP A 125 17.42 1.27 9.58
C ASP A 125 16.23 1.93 10.28
N ASP A 126 15.83 1.31 11.38
CA ASP A 126 14.62 1.67 12.11
C ASP A 126 14.67 3.09 12.69
N THR A 127 15.85 3.55 13.12
CA THR A 127 16.03 4.88 13.72
C THR A 127 15.90 5.98 12.67
N ASN A 128 16.60 5.85 11.54
CA ASN A 128 16.55 6.85 10.47
C ASN A 128 15.17 6.91 9.83
N LEU A 129 14.52 5.76 9.60
CA LEU A 129 13.16 5.73 9.07
C LEU A 129 12.15 6.35 10.05
N GLN A 130 12.30 6.12 11.36
CA GLN A 130 11.45 6.75 12.36
C GLN A 130 11.61 8.28 12.33
N ALA A 131 12.86 8.77 12.28
CA ALA A 131 13.13 10.20 12.17
C ALA A 131 12.56 10.80 10.88
N LEU A 132 12.67 10.07 9.76
CA LEU A 132 12.10 10.48 8.48
C LEU A 132 10.58 10.61 8.54
N VAL A 133 9.88 9.61 9.09
CA VAL A 133 8.42 9.64 9.23
C VAL A 133 7.97 10.78 10.14
N ASN A 134 8.67 11.01 11.26
CA ASN A 134 8.38 12.14 12.16
C ASN A 134 8.57 13.49 11.45
N ARG A 135 9.59 13.62 10.60
CA ARG A 135 9.79 14.82 9.78
C ARG A 135 8.66 14.99 8.76
N CYS A 136 8.22 13.92 8.11
CA CYS A 136 7.10 13.93 7.16
C CYS A 136 5.81 14.41 7.85
N SER A 137 5.51 13.88 9.04
CA SER A 137 4.36 14.31 9.87
C SER A 137 4.37 15.83 10.11
N ARG A 138 5.52 16.39 10.52
CA ARG A 138 5.66 17.83 10.76
C ARG A 138 5.52 18.64 9.48
N ALA A 139 6.18 18.21 8.39
CA ALA A 139 6.15 18.90 7.11
C ALA A 139 4.74 18.97 6.50
N LEU A 140 3.94 17.91 6.69
CA LEU A 140 2.57 17.83 6.21
C LEU A 140 1.53 18.37 7.21
N ASN A 141 1.96 18.80 8.41
CA ASN A 141 1.07 19.13 9.52
C ASN A 141 0.05 18.01 9.84
N ARG A 142 0.50 16.74 9.82
CA ARG A 142 -0.32 15.54 10.03
C ARG A 142 0.08 14.79 11.27
N GLN A 143 -0.89 14.12 11.89
CA GLN A 143 -0.63 13.15 12.94
C GLN A 143 -0.67 11.74 12.33
N PHE A 144 0.42 10.99 12.51
CA PHE A 144 0.46 9.57 12.17
C PHE A 144 0.39 8.75 13.46
N ASP A 145 -0.54 7.80 13.53
CA ASP A 145 -0.61 6.89 14.67
C ASP A 145 0.53 5.85 14.62
N CYS A 146 0.63 5.00 15.64
CA CYS A 146 1.68 3.99 15.71
C CYS A 146 1.62 2.98 14.53
N ARG A 147 0.43 2.72 13.99
CA ARG A 147 0.22 1.79 12.87
C ARG A 147 0.64 2.43 11.56
N ASP A 148 0.30 3.69 11.32
CA ASP A 148 0.72 4.45 10.14
C ASP A 148 2.23 4.63 10.11
N VAL A 149 2.84 4.92 11.26
CA VAL A 149 4.30 4.98 11.41
C VAL A 149 4.93 3.63 11.05
N HIS A 150 4.42 2.52 11.59
CA HIS A 150 4.95 1.20 11.31
C HIS A 150 4.80 0.84 9.82
N PHE A 151 3.62 1.10 9.25
CA PHE A 151 3.32 0.93 7.83
C PHE A 151 4.29 1.73 6.96
N LEU A 152 4.42 3.04 7.18
CA LEU A 152 5.30 3.92 6.39
C LEU A 152 6.74 3.44 6.41
N ARG A 153 7.25 3.02 7.57
CA ARG A 153 8.62 2.49 7.68
C ARG A 153 8.83 1.24 6.84
N LEU A 154 7.88 0.30 6.82
CA LEU A 154 7.98 -0.90 5.98
C LEU A 154 7.78 -0.56 4.49
N TYR A 155 6.83 0.32 4.20
CA TYR A 155 6.47 0.64 2.83
C TYR A 155 7.57 1.44 2.11
N LEU A 156 8.23 2.37 2.80
CA LEU A 156 9.40 3.10 2.26
C LEU A 156 10.57 2.16 1.96
N GLN A 157 10.80 1.15 2.81
CA GLN A 157 11.78 0.10 2.56
C GLN A 157 11.46 -0.70 1.30
N TYR A 158 10.18 -1.05 1.13
CA TYR A 158 9.71 -1.74 -0.07
C TYR A 158 9.89 -0.89 -1.33
N CYS A 159 9.50 0.39 -1.31
CA CYS A 159 9.73 1.31 -2.44
C CYS A 159 11.21 1.41 -2.81
N LEU A 160 12.09 1.54 -1.81
CA LEU A 160 13.53 1.61 -2.02
C LEU A 160 14.08 0.34 -2.69
N LEU A 161 13.65 -0.83 -2.24
CA LEU A 161 14.03 -2.11 -2.85
C LEU A 161 13.53 -2.20 -4.30
N GLN A 162 12.24 -1.92 -4.53
CA GLN A 162 11.62 -2.00 -5.84
C GLN A 162 12.30 -1.06 -6.84
N HIS A 163 12.60 0.17 -6.41
CA HIS A 163 13.37 1.11 -7.20
C HIS A 163 14.73 0.52 -7.60
N HIS A 164 15.46 -0.06 -6.65
CA HIS A 164 16.77 -0.67 -6.91
C HIS A 164 16.68 -1.84 -7.91
N LEU A 165 15.58 -2.59 -7.90
CA LEU A 165 15.30 -3.68 -8.85
C LEU A 165 14.77 -3.19 -10.22
N GLY A 166 14.69 -1.88 -10.44
CA GLY A 166 14.13 -1.30 -11.67
C GLY A 166 12.60 -1.38 -11.78
N GLN A 167 11.91 -1.69 -10.69
CA GLN A 167 10.45 -1.85 -10.61
C GLN A 167 9.79 -0.55 -10.12
N SER A 168 10.01 0.52 -10.88
CA SER A 168 9.46 1.84 -10.60
C SER A 168 8.11 2.04 -11.30
N PRO A 169 7.13 2.69 -10.64
CA PRO A 169 5.83 2.94 -11.24
C PRO A 169 5.92 3.97 -12.36
N THR A 170 5.07 3.82 -13.37
CA THR A 170 4.88 4.79 -14.44
C THR A 170 3.54 5.48 -14.26
N PHE A 171 3.47 6.75 -14.67
CA PHE A 171 2.29 7.59 -14.55
C PHE A 171 1.99 8.24 -15.90
N THR A 172 0.72 8.37 -16.24
CA THR A 172 0.28 9.15 -17.40
C THR A 172 0.56 10.64 -17.18
N HIS A 173 0.64 11.43 -18.25
CA HIS A 173 0.88 12.87 -18.13
C HIS A 173 -0.16 13.60 -17.25
N GLU A 174 -1.43 13.14 -17.26
CA GLU A 174 -2.46 13.69 -16.39
C GLU A 174 -2.22 13.36 -14.92
N GLN A 175 -1.87 12.11 -14.63
CA GLN A 175 -1.55 11.68 -13.27
C GLN A 175 -0.30 12.40 -12.74
N GLN A 176 0.69 12.64 -13.60
CA GLN A 176 1.89 13.39 -13.25
C GLN A 176 1.55 14.81 -12.82
N ARG A 177 0.79 15.55 -13.66
CA ARG A 177 0.35 16.91 -13.35
C ARG A 177 -0.47 16.97 -12.06
N TRP A 178 -1.36 16.00 -11.87
CA TRP A 178 -2.19 15.93 -10.66
C TRP A 178 -1.35 15.68 -9.40
N ALA A 179 -0.43 14.71 -9.42
CA ALA A 179 0.43 14.42 -8.28
C ALA A 179 1.44 15.53 -7.99
N GLN A 180 1.93 16.23 -9.03
CA GLN A 180 2.82 17.38 -8.90
C GLN A 180 2.16 18.60 -8.25
N ALA A 181 0.85 18.77 -8.43
CA ALA A 181 0.10 19.87 -7.83
C ALA A 181 -0.16 19.66 -6.32
N ALA A 182 0.01 18.43 -5.82
CA ALA A 182 -0.24 18.10 -4.43
C ALA A 182 0.84 18.67 -3.50
N ALA A 183 0.43 19.05 -2.27
CA ALA A 183 1.37 19.59 -1.27
C ALA A 183 2.45 18.56 -0.89
N GLU A 184 2.08 17.27 -0.90
CA GLU A 184 2.92 16.11 -0.61
C GLU A 184 4.08 15.94 -1.60
N PHE A 185 4.00 16.53 -2.79
CA PHE A 185 5.00 16.34 -3.83
C PHE A 185 6.38 16.90 -3.44
N SER A 186 6.40 18.07 -2.81
CA SER A 186 7.64 18.68 -2.33
C SER A 186 8.35 17.83 -1.26
N LEU A 187 7.58 17.19 -0.38
CA LEU A 187 8.13 16.25 0.59
C LEU A 187 8.68 15.00 -0.09
N ALA A 188 7.95 14.47 -1.08
CA ALA A 188 8.40 13.32 -1.85
C ALA A 188 9.73 13.58 -2.57
N GLU A 189 9.93 14.79 -3.10
CA GLU A 189 11.22 15.24 -3.68
C GLU A 189 12.37 15.13 -2.71
N GLU A 190 12.16 15.57 -1.46
CA GLU A 190 13.20 15.52 -0.45
C GLU A 190 13.60 14.09 -0.08
N ILE A 191 12.63 13.17 -0.01
CA ILE A 191 12.87 11.75 0.25
C ILE A 191 13.70 11.15 -0.88
N VAL A 192 13.29 11.35 -2.14
CA VAL A 192 13.98 10.81 -3.31
C VAL A 192 15.37 11.41 -3.46
N ARG A 193 15.54 12.71 -3.20
CA ARG A 193 16.86 13.37 -3.20
C ARG A 193 17.78 12.79 -2.13
N HIS A 194 17.25 12.38 -0.98
CA HIS A 194 18.03 11.68 0.04
C HIS A 194 18.49 10.30 -0.45
N TRP A 195 17.63 9.56 -1.16
CA TRP A 195 18.00 8.28 -1.77
C TRP A 195 19.08 8.45 -2.84
N GLN A 196 18.93 9.43 -3.74
CA GLN A 196 19.89 9.70 -4.82
C GLN A 196 21.32 9.93 -4.33
N ARG A 197 21.50 10.53 -3.14
CA ARG A 197 22.83 10.74 -2.56
C ARG A 197 23.54 9.46 -2.13
N ARG A 198 22.81 8.34 -2.03
CA ARG A 198 23.26 7.09 -1.40
C ARG A 198 23.00 5.85 -2.26
N VAL A 199 22.36 6.01 -3.41
CA VAL A 199 22.08 4.96 -4.39
C VAL A 199 22.84 5.30 -5.68
N ALA A 200 23.45 4.30 -6.31
CA ALA A 200 24.29 4.50 -7.50
C ALA A 200 23.48 4.94 -8.75
N ALA A 201 22.24 4.45 -8.88
CA ALA A 201 21.35 4.81 -9.97
C ALA A 201 20.54 6.07 -9.62
N THR A 202 20.28 6.91 -10.64
CA THR A 202 19.37 8.05 -10.48
C THR A 202 17.94 7.52 -10.26
N PRO A 203 17.24 8.00 -9.21
CA PRO A 203 15.87 7.58 -8.97
C PRO A 203 14.94 7.87 -10.16
N HIS A 204 14.10 6.89 -10.49
CA HIS A 204 13.09 7.06 -11.53
C HIS A 204 12.06 8.11 -11.10
N ALA A 205 11.63 8.99 -12.01
CA ALA A 205 10.70 10.09 -11.71
C ALA A 205 9.37 9.59 -11.09
N GLY A 206 8.96 8.38 -11.43
CA GLY A 206 7.80 7.71 -10.86
C GLY A 206 7.87 7.47 -9.35
N GLU A 207 9.06 7.35 -8.75
CA GLU A 207 9.20 7.14 -7.30
C GLU A 207 8.66 8.34 -6.52
N GLN A 208 9.03 9.54 -6.94
CA GLN A 208 8.59 10.79 -6.33
C GLN A 208 7.07 10.97 -6.47
N LEU A 209 6.53 10.70 -7.65
CA LEU A 209 5.08 10.76 -7.91
C LEU A 209 4.32 9.76 -7.04
N PHE A 210 4.84 8.55 -6.90
CA PHE A 210 4.22 7.53 -6.08
C PHE A 210 4.30 7.87 -4.59
N LEU A 211 5.42 8.40 -4.08
CA LEU A 211 5.52 8.81 -2.69
C LEU A 211 4.55 9.96 -2.36
N ALA A 212 4.36 10.90 -3.29
CA ALA A 212 3.32 11.93 -3.15
C ALA A 212 1.93 11.29 -3.03
N LEU A 213 1.61 10.34 -3.94
CA LEU A 213 0.36 9.57 -3.90
C LEU A 213 0.19 8.78 -2.60
N LEU A 214 1.23 8.15 -2.09
CA LEU A 214 1.23 7.41 -0.83
C LEU A 214 0.79 8.31 0.32
N PHE A 215 1.39 9.50 0.45
CA PHE A 215 1.02 10.44 1.52
C PHE A 215 -0.39 11.01 1.32
N MET A 216 -0.82 11.27 0.09
CA MET A 216 -2.21 11.65 -0.21
C MET A 216 -3.20 10.58 0.24
N LEU A 217 -2.94 9.30 -0.05
CA LEU A 217 -3.80 8.17 0.31
C LEU A 217 -3.81 7.85 1.81
N LEU A 218 -2.83 8.35 2.57
CA LEU A 218 -2.79 8.26 4.03
C LEU A 218 -3.43 9.47 4.72
N LYS A 219 -3.85 10.50 3.97
CA LYS A 219 -4.57 11.64 4.52
C LYS A 219 -5.95 11.18 4.99
N THR A 220 -6.24 11.35 6.28
CA THR A 220 -7.61 11.41 6.77
C THR A 220 -8.08 12.85 6.57
N PRO A 221 -9.12 13.12 5.77
CA PRO A 221 -9.68 14.45 5.63
C PRO A 221 -10.10 15.00 7.00
N ASP A 222 -9.72 16.25 7.28
CA ASP A 222 -10.12 16.98 8.49
C ASP A 222 -10.74 18.32 8.05
N PRO A 223 -12.07 18.45 8.06
CA PRO A 223 -12.75 19.65 7.55
C PRO A 223 -12.41 20.93 8.32
N ILE A 224 -11.80 20.82 9.51
CA ILE A 224 -11.40 21.96 10.34
C ILE A 224 -9.97 22.40 10.02
N ARG A 225 -9.08 21.44 9.79
CA ARG A 225 -7.63 21.70 9.64
C ARG A 225 -7.17 21.77 8.20
N ASP A 226 -7.96 21.26 7.27
CA ASP A 226 -7.63 21.23 5.85
C ASP A 226 -7.87 22.58 5.19
N GLY A 227 -6.81 23.18 4.64
CA GLY A 227 -6.84 24.50 4.04
C GLY A 227 -6.19 24.60 2.67
N HIS A 228 -5.65 23.51 2.13
CA HIS A 228 -4.96 23.53 0.84
C HIS A 228 -5.95 23.73 -0.32
N GLN A 229 -5.43 24.15 -1.48
CA GLN A 229 -6.26 24.46 -2.65
C GLN A 229 -7.15 23.29 -3.09
N HIS A 230 -6.62 22.06 -3.01
CA HIS A 230 -7.39 20.85 -3.33
C HIS A 230 -8.54 20.60 -2.36
N ASP A 231 -8.30 20.80 -1.06
CA ASP A 231 -9.30 20.64 0.00
C ASP A 231 -10.44 21.65 -0.17
N ARG A 232 -10.09 22.92 -0.42
CA ARG A 232 -11.09 23.97 -0.73
C ARG A 232 -11.91 23.63 -1.97
N ARG A 233 -11.25 23.11 -3.01
CA ARG A 233 -11.94 22.69 -4.24
C ARG A 233 -12.87 21.50 -3.99
N LEU A 234 -12.48 20.56 -3.14
CA LEU A 234 -13.33 19.44 -2.74
C LEU A 234 -14.55 19.93 -1.94
N HIS A 235 -14.36 20.79 -0.95
CA HIS A 235 -15.46 21.42 -0.21
C HIS A 235 -16.45 22.13 -1.15
N LEU A 236 -15.95 22.96 -2.08
CA LEU A 236 -16.82 23.63 -3.06
C LEU A 236 -17.59 22.64 -3.96
N ALA A 237 -16.97 21.52 -4.34
CA ALA A 237 -17.61 20.48 -5.12
C ALA A 237 -18.71 19.75 -4.31
N ILE A 238 -18.45 19.46 -3.03
CA ILE A 238 -19.42 18.86 -2.10
C ILE A 238 -20.61 19.81 -1.89
N SER A 239 -20.36 21.09 -1.58
CA SER A 239 -21.43 22.08 -1.44
C SER A 239 -22.25 22.23 -2.73
N GLY A 240 -21.58 22.25 -3.90
CA GLY A 240 -22.27 22.28 -5.19
C GLY A 240 -23.11 21.04 -5.47
N LEU A 241 -22.66 19.85 -5.03
CA LEU A 241 -23.41 18.59 -5.13
C LEU A 241 -24.64 18.61 -4.23
N ILE A 242 -24.48 19.05 -2.97
CA ILE A 242 -25.58 19.18 -2.00
C ILE A 242 -26.65 20.13 -2.55
N HIS A 243 -26.23 21.32 -2.99
CA HIS A 243 -27.16 22.32 -3.53
C HIS A 243 -27.90 21.81 -4.78
N ARG A 244 -27.19 21.14 -5.69
CA ARG A 244 -27.80 20.51 -6.87
C ARG A 244 -28.84 19.46 -6.47
N PHE A 245 -28.55 18.64 -5.47
CA PHE A 245 -29.48 17.63 -4.98
C PHE A 245 -30.73 18.27 -4.36
N GLN A 246 -30.58 19.28 -3.50
CA GLN A 246 -31.70 20.01 -2.90
C GLN A 246 -32.62 20.62 -3.97
N ASN A 247 -32.04 21.21 -5.02
CA ASN A 247 -32.79 21.77 -6.14
C ASN A 247 -33.59 20.71 -6.91
N LEU A 248 -33.01 19.53 -7.14
CA LEU A 248 -33.69 18.42 -7.83
C LEU A 248 -34.76 17.74 -6.95
N ALA A 249 -34.51 17.65 -5.64
CA ALA A 249 -35.43 17.03 -4.69
C ALA A 249 -36.53 17.99 -4.20
N GLY A 250 -36.39 19.29 -4.45
CA GLY A 250 -37.32 20.33 -4.00
C GLY A 250 -37.39 20.49 -2.49
N ARG A 251 -36.37 20.04 -1.75
CA ARG A 251 -36.32 20.09 -0.28
C ARG A 251 -34.91 20.43 0.21
N PRO A 252 -34.76 21.40 1.12
CA PRO A 252 -33.48 21.67 1.77
C PRO A 252 -33.14 20.57 2.78
N PHE A 253 -31.85 20.39 3.04
CA PHE A 253 -31.38 19.55 4.14
C PHE A 253 -31.46 20.33 5.47
N SER A 254 -31.83 19.65 6.55
CA SER A 254 -31.92 20.29 7.87
C SER A 254 -30.56 20.62 8.49
N ASP A 255 -29.53 19.84 8.13
CA ASP A 255 -28.14 20.05 8.57
C ASP A 255 -27.20 19.92 7.37
N GLU A 256 -27.10 21.01 6.60
CA GLU A 256 -26.23 21.06 5.42
C GLU A 256 -24.75 20.98 5.79
N GLN A 257 -24.36 21.60 6.90
CA GLN A 257 -22.97 21.59 7.36
C GLN A 257 -22.57 20.19 7.81
N GLY A 258 -23.39 19.52 8.63
CA GLY A 258 -23.11 18.14 9.06
C GLY A 258 -23.09 17.16 7.89
N LEU A 259 -23.94 17.35 6.87
CA LEU A 259 -23.88 16.55 5.63
C LEU A 259 -22.59 16.84 4.84
N SER A 260 -22.21 18.11 4.71
CA SER A 260 -20.97 18.51 4.04
C SER A 260 -19.74 17.91 4.73
N ASP A 261 -19.70 17.93 6.07
CA ASP A 261 -18.60 17.38 6.86
C ASP A 261 -18.54 15.85 6.79
N GLN A 262 -19.68 15.17 6.60
CA GLN A 262 -19.73 13.70 6.40
C GLN A 262 -19.30 13.25 5.01
N LEU A 263 -19.51 14.09 4.00
CA LEU A 263 -19.13 13.79 2.61
C LEU A 263 -17.68 14.14 2.30
N TYR A 264 -17.04 14.96 3.15
CA TYR A 264 -15.64 15.35 3.07
C TYR A 264 -14.71 14.23 3.58
#